data_AF-A0A7J4CQR4-F1
#
_entry.id   AF-A0A7J4CQR4-F1
#
_cell.length_a   1.000
_cell.length_b   1.000
_cell.length_c   1.000
_cell.angle_alpha   90.00
_cell.angle_beta   90.00
_cell.angle_gamma   90.00
#
_symmetry.space_group_name_H-M   'P 1'
#
loop_
_entity.id
_entity.type
_entity.pdbx_description
1 polymer ?
#
loop_
_entity_poly.entity_id
_entity_poly.type
_entity_poly.pdbx_seq_one_letter_code
_entity_poly.pdbx_strand_id
1 'polypeptide(L)' 'SGNDSRVTLKFCPEHYDVYMNEVIPAMPLKYKILTKIALKMGAIKVLVLKHMQSDLCFYCRFGSGGHGKKSELPPIP' A
#
# COMPACT_ATOMS: atom_id res chain seq x y z
N SER A 1 -2.18 -15.29 -23.11
CA SER A 1 -1.64 -15.44 -21.74
C SER A 1 -2.54 -14.63 -20.81
N GLY A 2 -3.27 -15.28 -19.92
CA GLY A 2 -4.40 -14.69 -19.19
C GLY A 2 -4.00 -13.50 -18.30
N ASN A 3 -4.72 -12.39 -18.43
CA ASN A 3 -4.58 -11.21 -17.59
C ASN A 3 -5.04 -11.53 -16.16
N ASP A 4 -4.11 -11.98 -15.31
CA ASP A 4 -4.30 -12.02 -13.86
C ASP A 4 -4.20 -10.57 -13.34
N SER A 5 -5.25 -9.77 -13.57
CA SER A 5 -5.36 -8.33 -13.22
C SER A 5 -5.46 -8.10 -11.70
N ARG A 6 -4.68 -8.83 -10.89
CA ARG A 6 -4.73 -8.76 -9.44
C ARG A 6 -3.80 -7.67 -8.98
N VAL A 7 -4.39 -6.57 -8.51
CA VAL A 7 -3.63 -5.44 -7.98
C VAL A 7 -3.18 -5.79 -6.56
N THR A 8 -1.88 -5.67 -6.29
CA THR A 8 -1.34 -5.88 -4.94
C THR A 8 -0.97 -4.53 -4.33
N LEU A 9 -1.63 -4.18 -3.24
CA LEU A 9 -1.30 -3.01 -2.42
C LEU A 9 -0.44 -3.44 -1.24
N LYS A 10 0.67 -2.72 -1.02
CA LYS A 10 1.62 -3.00 0.04
C LYS A 10 1.59 -1.86 1.05
N PHE A 11 1.53 -2.17 2.34
CA PHE A 11 1.52 -1.16 3.41
C PHE A 11 2.45 -1.56 4.56
N CYS A 12 3.09 -0.59 5.21
CA CYS A 12 3.67 -0.80 6.54
C CYS A 12 2.56 -1.05 7.57
N PRO A 13 2.86 -1.64 8.75
CA PRO A 13 1.84 -1.96 9.75
C PRO A 13 0.96 -0.76 10.12
N GLU A 14 1.56 0.39 10.40
CA GLU A 14 0.85 1.63 10.75
C GLU A 14 -0.10 2.09 9.64
N HIS A 15 0.40 2.09 8.40
CA HIS A 15 -0.37 2.50 7.23
C HIS A 15 -1.44 1.49 6.80
N TYR A 16 -1.25 0.21 7.14
CA TYR A 16 -2.27 -0.81 6.95
C TYR A 16 -3.48 -0.52 7.84
N ASP A 17 -3.23 -0.20 9.11
CA ASP A 17 -4.30 0.12 10.06
C ASP A 17 -5.06 1.38 9.65
N VAL A 18 -4.36 2.45 9.23
CA VAL A 18 -5.00 3.66 8.70
C VAL A 18 -5.84 3.33 7.45
N TYR A 19 -5.29 2.54 6.51
CA TYR A 19 -6.04 2.18 5.30
C TYR A 19 -7.32 1.38 5.61
N MET A 20 -7.24 0.41 6.52
CA MET A 20 -8.36 -0.47 6.88
C MET A 20 -9.40 0.21 7.77
N ASN A 21 -8.95 1.00 8.76
CA ASN A 21 -9.80 1.47 9.85
C ASN A 21 -10.22 2.94 9.70
N GLU A 22 -9.53 3.71 8.86
CA GLU A 22 -9.88 5.11 8.64
C GLU A 22 -10.28 5.37 7.18
N VAL A 23 -9.41 5.01 6.23
CA VAL A 23 -9.63 5.33 4.80
C VAL A 23 -10.85 4.61 4.25
N ILE A 24 -10.90 3.27 4.32
CA ILE A 24 -12.06 2.51 3.81
C ILE A 24 -13.36 2.92 4.51
N PRO A 25 -13.40 3.11 5.85
CA PRO A 25 -14.59 3.55 6.53
C PRO A 25 -15.08 4.94 6.14
N ALA A 26 -14.16 5.88 5.88
CA ALA A 26 -14.44 7.25 5.46
C ALA A 26 -14.80 7.39 3.97
N MET A 27 -14.59 6.36 3.15
CA MET A 27 -15.00 6.38 1.73
C MET A 27 -16.53 6.57 1.61
N PRO A 28 -17.00 7.32 0.59
CA PRO A 28 -18.42 7.37 0.26
C PRO A 28 -18.98 5.96 0.00
N LEU A 29 -20.24 5.72 0.39
CA LEU A 29 -20.85 4.39 0.48
C LEU A 29 -20.64 3.51 -0.77
N LYS A 30 -20.80 4.10 -1.97
CA LYS A 30 -20.59 3.40 -3.25
C LYS A 30 -19.17 2.83 -3.36
N TYR A 31 -18.15 3.64 -3.10
CA TYR A 31 -16.75 3.24 -3.21
C TYR A 31 -16.32 2.31 -2.09
N LYS A 32 -16.85 2.52 -0.87
CA LYS A 32 -16.63 1.63 0.26
C LYS A 32 -17.09 0.20 -0.04
N ILE A 33 -18.29 0.06 -0.63
CA ILE A 33 -18.83 -1.26 -1.01
C ILE A 33 -17.97 -1.89 -2.11
N LEU A 34 -17.63 -1.13 -3.16
CA LEU A 34 -16.77 -1.62 -4.25
C LEU A 34 -15.41 -2.10 -3.74
N THR A 35 -14.72 -1.31 -2.91
CA THR A 35 -13.43 -1.66 -2.33
C THR A 35 -13.52 -2.91 -1.47
N LYS A 36 -14.55 -3.04 -0.63
CA LYS A 36 -14.77 -4.25 0.18
C LYS A 36 -15.00 -5.49 -0.68
N ILE A 37 -15.79 -5.39 -1.75
CA ILE A 37 -16.03 -6.51 -2.67
C ILE A 37 -14.72 -6.88 -3.39
N ALA A 38 -13.97 -5.90 -3.88
CA ALA A 38 -12.70 -6.14 -4.58
C ALA A 38 -11.65 -6.83 -3.68
N LEU A 39 -11.60 -6.46 -2.40
CA LEU A 39 -10.77 -7.12 -1.39
C LEU A 39 -11.25 -8.56 -1.14
N LYS A 40 -12.56 -8.77 -0.94
CA LYS A 40 -13.14 -10.09 -0.65
C LYS A 40 -13.00 -11.07 -1.82
N MET A 41 -13.14 -10.58 -3.05
CA MET A 41 -12.95 -11.37 -4.27
C MET A 41 -11.47 -11.58 -4.63
N GLY A 42 -10.54 -10.98 -3.88
CA GLY A 42 -9.10 -11.12 -4.13
C GLY A 42 -8.61 -10.46 -5.42
N ALA A 43 -9.41 -9.55 -5.98
CA ALA A 43 -9.03 -8.66 -7.08
C ALA A 43 -8.01 -7.62 -6.60
N ILE A 44 -8.12 -7.20 -5.33
CA ILE A 44 -7.11 -6.44 -4.60
C ILE A 44 -6.54 -7.33 -3.50
N LYS A 45 -5.23 -7.59 -3.54
CA LYS A 45 -4.50 -8.21 -2.42
C LYS A 45 -3.83 -7.13 -1.60
N VAL A 46 -3.98 -7.19 -0.28
CA VAL A 46 -3.25 -6.31 0.63
C VAL A 46 -2.14 -7.11 1.31
N LEU A 47 -0.92 -6.62 1.23
CA LEU A 47 0.26 -7.18 1.90
C LEU A 47 0.77 -6.21 2.95
N VAL A 48 0.90 -6.71 4.18
CA VAL A 48 1.55 -5.97 5.26
C VAL A 48 3.05 -6.25 5.19
N LEU A 49 3.82 -5.18 5.03
CA LEU A 49 5.27 -5.20 4.94
C LEU A 49 5.88 -5.27 6.33
N LYS A 50 7.12 -5.77 6.40
CA LYS A 50 7.96 -5.60 7.59
C LYS A 50 8.44 -4.16 7.69
N HIS A 51 8.67 -3.69 8.91
CA HIS A 51 9.02 -2.30 9.24
C HIS A 51 10.20 -1.70 8.43
N MET A 52 11.11 -2.54 7.90
CA MET A 52 12.26 -2.10 7.10
C MET A 52 11.98 -1.96 5.58
N GLN A 53 10.74 -2.09 5.13
CA GLN A 53 10.38 -2.02 3.69
C GLN A 53 9.52 -0.79 3.36
N SER A 54 9.71 0.30 4.07
CA SER A 54 8.88 1.51 3.95
C SER A 54 8.82 2.08 2.54
N ASP A 55 9.87 1.94 1.72
CA ASP A 55 9.87 2.39 0.31
C ASP A 55 8.89 1.65 -0.60
N LEU A 56 8.45 0.45 -0.18
CA LEU A 56 7.46 -0.36 -0.88
C LEU A 56 6.03 -0.08 -0.40
N CYS A 57 5.86 0.63 0.71
CA CYS A 57 4.55 0.99 1.22
C CYS A 57 3.93 2.06 0.32
N PHE A 58 2.70 1.83 -0.13
CA PHE A 58 1.96 2.76 -0.98
C PHE A 58 1.93 4.17 -0.39
N TYR A 59 1.55 4.31 0.89
CA TYR A 59 1.51 5.63 1.52
C TYR A 59 2.87 6.24 1.81
N CYS A 60 3.87 5.51 2.31
CA CYS A 60 5.21 6.07 2.50
C CYS A 60 5.83 6.54 1.18
N ARG A 61 5.68 5.77 0.10
CA ARG A 61 6.20 6.12 -1.23
C ARG A 61 5.67 7.45 -1.75
N PHE A 62 4.40 7.78 -1.47
CA PHE A 62 3.75 9.00 -1.96
C PHE A 62 3.62 10.12 -0.91
N GLY A 63 3.59 9.78 0.37
CA GLY A 63 3.27 10.67 1.50
C GLY A 63 4.48 11.11 2.34
N SER A 64 5.59 10.37 2.35
CA SER A 64 6.83 10.82 3.01
C SER A 64 7.62 11.85 2.20
N GLY A 65 7.09 12.27 1.05
CA GLY A 65 7.84 13.02 0.05
C GLY A 65 8.91 12.13 -0.58
N GLY A 66 8.80 11.85 -1.88
CA GLY A 66 9.92 11.30 -2.68
C GLY A 66 11.16 12.21 -2.74
N HIS A 67 11.37 13.05 -1.73
CA HIS A 67 12.45 13.99 -1.51
C HIS A 67 13.23 13.56 -0.25
N GLY A 68 13.69 12.32 -0.26
CA GLY A 68 14.38 11.73 0.90
C GLY A 68 15.22 10.53 0.53
N LYS A 69 15.61 10.40 -0.75
CA LYS A 69 16.73 9.53 -1.11
C LYS A 69 17.96 10.10 -0.40
N LYS A 70 18.24 9.63 0.82
CA LYS A 70 19.63 9.52 1.22
C LYS A 70 20.20 8.50 0.24
N SER A 71 20.89 8.99 -0.79
CA SER A 71 21.77 8.13 -1.57
C SER A 71 22.59 7.37 -0.55
N GLU A 72 22.38 6.06 -0.47
CA GLU A 72 23.38 5.20 0.16
C GLU A 72 24.68 5.53 -0.57
N LEU A 73 25.64 6.08 0.18
CA LEU A 73 26.97 6.35 -0.38
C LEU A 73 27.46 5.03 -0.98
N PRO A 74 28.00 5.03 -2.21
CA PRO A 74 28.54 3.82 -2.79
C PRO A 74 29.56 3.21 -1.82
N PRO A 75 29.62 1.87 -1.70
CA PRO A 75 30.59 1.23 -0.82
C PRO A 75 31.99 1.70 -1.23
N ILE A 76 32.70 2.29 -0.27
CA ILE A 76 34.08 2.74 -0.45
C ILE A 76 34.93 1.47 -0.57
N PRO A 77 35.68 1.26 -1.66
CA PRO A 77 36.69 0.21 -1.73
C PRO A 77 37.83 0.47 -0.74
#